data_AF-A0AAU5B1H7-F1
#
_entry.id   AF-A0AAU5B1H7-F1
#
_cell.length_a   1.000
_cell.length_b   1.000
_cell.length_c   1.000
_cell.angle_alpha   90.00
_cell.angle_beta   90.00
_cell.angle_gamma   90.00
#
_symmetry.space_group_name_H-M   'P 1'
#
loop_
_entity.id
_entity.type
_entity.pdbx_description
1 polymer ?
#
loop_
_entity_poly.entity_id
_entity_poly.type
_entity_poly.pdbx_seq_one_letter_code
_entity_poly.pdbx_strand_id
1 'polypeptide(L)'
;MSTTSTDHDPLHQPAAPIVTEPVPDLQLQLLVRLIAQDPQAALPVTLTVGGAFLHGDLISHEAWTTDWARSLHGMEGSGAQLLERFPQQVDEVVEDRQGGPVPQRLPQWIHLRDATGVAGGGGTVVMPLWRGRLTDVSGWSLGKPKQA
;
A
#
# COMPACT_ATOMS: atom_id res chain seq x y z
N MET A 1 39.60 -21.33 54.28
CA MET A 1 39.72 -21.10 52.82
C MET A 1 38.36 -20.67 52.32
N SER A 2 38.24 -19.40 51.95
CA SER A 2 36.99 -18.68 51.72
C SER A 2 36.40 -18.99 50.35
N THR A 3 35.10 -19.27 50.29
CA THR A 3 34.31 -19.35 49.06
C THR A 3 33.66 -18.00 48.77
N THR A 4 34.06 -17.36 47.68
CA THR A 4 33.43 -16.17 47.12
C THR A 4 32.09 -16.53 46.48
N SER A 5 30.98 -16.07 47.07
CA SER A 5 29.66 -16.12 46.46
C SER A 5 29.57 -14.98 45.45
N THR A 6 29.39 -15.33 44.18
CA THR A 6 29.14 -14.37 43.09
C THR A 6 27.71 -13.87 43.23
N ASP A 7 27.58 -12.57 43.48
CA ASP A 7 26.31 -11.85 43.52
C ASP A 7 25.75 -11.78 42.09
N HIS A 8 24.65 -12.47 41.84
CA HIS A 8 23.95 -12.46 40.56
C HIS A 8 22.86 -11.39 40.64
N ASP A 9 23.16 -10.18 40.17
CA ASP A 9 22.20 -9.07 40.08
C ASP A 9 21.04 -9.47 39.13
N PRO A 10 19.82 -9.73 39.65
CA PRO A 10 18.70 -10.22 38.84
C PRO A 10 17.99 -9.10 38.05
N LEU A 11 18.46 -7.84 38.14
CA LEU A 11 17.72 -6.69 37.62
C LEU A 11 18.11 -6.23 36.21
N HIS A 12 19.11 -6.86 35.57
CA HIS A 12 19.48 -6.56 34.18
C HIS A 12 19.08 -7.68 33.22
N GLN A 13 17.77 -7.93 33.08
CA GLN A 13 17.26 -8.56 31.86
C GLN A 13 17.16 -7.49 30.76
N PRO A 14 17.92 -7.57 29.65
CA PRO A 14 17.69 -6.69 28.52
C PRO A 14 16.29 -6.96 27.99
N ALA A 15 15.44 -5.92 28.01
CA ALA A 15 14.10 -5.99 27.44
C ALA A 15 14.20 -6.46 25.99
N ALA A 16 13.41 -7.48 25.63
CA ALA A 16 13.35 -7.95 24.25
C ALA A 16 12.99 -6.76 23.33
N PRO A 17 13.65 -6.63 22.15
CA PRO A 17 13.34 -5.55 21.24
C PRO A 17 11.86 -5.58 20.87
N ILE A 18 11.17 -4.47 21.09
CA ILE A 18 9.78 -4.29 20.67
C ILE A 18 9.80 -4.16 19.15
N VAL A 19 9.43 -5.23 18.44
CA VAL A 19 9.19 -5.18 17.00
C VAL A 19 7.86 -4.45 16.80
N THR A 20 7.93 -3.16 16.48
CA THR A 20 6.75 -2.40 16.06
C THR A 20 6.51 -2.67 14.58
N GLU A 21 5.34 -3.18 14.22
CA GLU A 21 4.92 -3.21 12.82
C GLU A 21 4.93 -1.77 12.24
N PRO A 22 5.34 -1.58 10.97
CA PRO A 22 5.33 -0.27 10.36
C PRO A 22 3.89 0.24 10.28
N VAL A 23 3.63 1.36 10.96
CA VAL A 23 2.33 2.03 10.94
C VAL A 23 2.25 2.87 9.65
N PRO A 24 1.12 2.86 8.91
CA PRO A 24 0.94 3.71 7.76
C PRO A 24 1.11 5.21 8.09
N ASP A 25 1.69 5.97 7.17
CA ASP A 25 1.74 7.43 7.28
C ASP A 25 0.30 8.02 7.29
N LEU A 26 -0.07 8.69 8.39
CA LEU A 26 -1.42 9.23 8.57
C LEU A 26 -1.77 10.30 7.53
N GLN A 27 -0.79 11.12 7.14
CA GLN A 27 -1.03 12.17 6.16
C GLN A 27 -1.33 11.57 4.78
N LEU A 28 -0.59 10.53 4.39
CA LEU A 28 -0.87 9.77 3.17
C LEU A 28 -2.23 9.07 3.24
N GLN A 29 -2.60 8.47 4.38
CA GLN A 29 -3.93 7.88 4.56
C GLN A 29 -5.05 8.91 4.35
N LEU A 30 -4.90 10.12 4.91
CA LEU A 30 -5.87 11.19 4.74
C LEU A 30 -5.91 11.71 3.30
N LEU A 31 -4.77 11.77 2.61
CA LEU A 31 -4.72 12.10 1.19
C LEU A 31 -5.45 11.06 0.34
N VAL A 32 -5.21 9.76 0.57
CA VAL A 32 -5.92 8.68 -0.12
C VAL A 32 -7.43 8.77 0.13
N ARG A 33 -7.84 9.06 1.37
CA ARG A 33 -9.26 9.28 1.72
C ARG A 33 -9.85 10.49 1.00
N LEU A 34 -9.10 11.57 0.85
CA LEU A 34 -9.54 12.77 0.13
C LEU A 34 -9.75 12.48 -1.35
N ILE A 35 -8.79 11.81 -2.00
CA ILE A 35 -8.91 11.41 -3.40
C ILE A 35 -10.11 10.46 -3.62
N ALA A 36 -10.44 9.62 -2.64
CA ALA A 36 -11.61 8.76 -2.72
C ALA A 36 -12.97 9.49 -2.77
N GLN A 37 -13.03 10.79 -2.49
CA GLN A 37 -14.27 11.58 -2.55
C GLN A 37 -14.69 11.97 -3.98
N ASP A 38 -13.77 11.90 -4.94
CA ASP A 38 -14.02 12.22 -6.34
C ASP A 38 -13.48 11.09 -7.24
N PRO A 39 -14.36 10.27 -7.85
CA PRO A 39 -13.92 9.18 -8.73
C PRO A 39 -13.13 9.63 -9.97
N GLN A 40 -13.17 10.91 -10.34
CA GLN A 40 -12.40 11.47 -11.44
C GLN A 40 -11.07 12.07 -11.00
N ALA A 41 -10.83 12.21 -9.69
CA ALA A 41 -9.58 12.75 -9.18
C ALA A 41 -8.41 11.81 -9.47
N ALA A 42 -7.34 12.40 -10.00
CA ALA A 42 -6.06 11.75 -10.22
C ALA A 42 -4.94 12.71 -9.81
N LEU A 43 -4.07 12.26 -8.90
CA LEU A 43 -3.00 13.09 -8.36
C LEU A 43 -1.63 12.44 -8.57
N PRO A 44 -0.70 13.05 -9.31
CA PRO A 44 0.64 12.52 -9.47
C PRO A 44 1.34 12.40 -8.11
N VAL A 45 1.87 11.23 -7.80
CA VAL A 45 2.64 10.95 -6.58
C VAL A 45 3.86 10.10 -6.88
N THR A 46 4.87 10.23 -6.02
CA THR A 46 6.01 9.31 -5.94
C THR A 46 6.03 8.67 -4.56
N LEU A 47 6.22 7.36 -4.51
CA LEU A 47 6.29 6.53 -3.31
C LEU A 47 7.69 5.92 -3.21
N THR A 48 8.17 5.74 -1.98
CA THR A 48 9.30 4.87 -1.66
C THR A 48 8.75 3.57 -1.09
N VAL A 49 9.00 2.45 -1.76
CA VAL A 49 8.50 1.12 -1.38
C VAL A 49 9.65 0.13 -1.49
N GLY A 50 10.01 -0.52 -0.37
CA GLY A 50 11.10 -1.51 -0.35
C GLY A 50 12.46 -0.96 -0.81
N GLY A 51 12.72 0.34 -0.59
CA GLY A 51 13.95 1.02 -1.02
C GLY A 51 14.00 1.43 -2.51
N ALA A 52 12.92 1.21 -3.27
CA ALA A 52 12.78 1.64 -4.65
C ALA A 52 11.77 2.79 -4.79
N PHE A 53 11.89 3.56 -5.87
CA PHE A 53 10.90 4.58 -6.21
C PHE A 53 9.82 4.02 -7.14
N LEU A 54 8.58 4.36 -6.83
CA LEU A 54 7.40 4.06 -7.64
C LEU A 54 6.61 5.35 -7.83
N HIS A 55 6.36 5.79 -9.05
CA HIS A 55 5.55 6.97 -9.30
C HIS A 55 4.40 6.70 -10.25
N GLY A 56 3.27 7.37 -10.06
CA GLY A 56 2.06 7.18 -10.83
C GLY A 56 1.01 8.19 -10.42
N ASP A 57 -0.21 8.02 -10.91
CA ASP A 57 -1.33 8.88 -10.53
C ASP A 57 -2.16 8.17 -9.45
N LEU A 58 -2.21 8.76 -8.25
CA LEU A 58 -3.07 8.33 -7.15
C LEU A 58 -4.53 8.51 -7.54
N ILE A 59 -5.28 7.41 -7.50
CA ILE A 59 -6.70 7.36 -7.85
C ILE A 59 -7.52 6.71 -6.73
N SER A 60 -8.84 6.89 -6.77
CA SER A 60 -9.75 6.23 -5.84
C SER A 60 -9.78 4.71 -6.04
N HIS A 61 -10.21 3.97 -5.01
CA HIS A 61 -10.47 2.53 -5.12
C HIS A 61 -11.51 2.20 -6.21
N GLU A 62 -12.57 3.02 -6.31
CA GLU A 62 -13.60 2.88 -7.33
C GLU A 62 -13.04 3.05 -8.76
N ALA A 63 -12.20 4.06 -8.98
CA ALA A 63 -11.53 4.26 -10.25
C ALA A 63 -10.59 3.09 -10.58
N TRP A 64 -9.86 2.58 -9.58
CA TRP A 64 -8.96 1.43 -9.75
C TRP A 64 -9.72 0.16 -10.14
N THR A 65 -10.85 -0.13 -9.48
CA THR A 65 -11.72 -1.28 -9.79
C THR A 65 -12.35 -1.15 -11.19
N THR A 66 -12.74 0.06 -11.58
CA THR A 66 -13.27 0.34 -12.93
C THR A 66 -12.21 0.10 -14.00
N ASP A 67 -10.99 0.58 -13.78
CA ASP A 67 -9.88 0.38 -14.71
C ASP A 67 -9.42 -1.08 -14.74
N TRP A 68 -9.48 -1.79 -13.62
CA TRP A 68 -9.19 -3.22 -13.52
C TRP A 68 -10.10 -4.02 -14.46
N ALA A 69 -11.42 -3.82 -14.37
CA ALA A 69 -12.38 -4.46 -15.26
C ALA A 69 -12.09 -4.11 -16.73
N ARG A 70 -11.79 -2.83 -17.01
CA ARG A 70 -11.44 -2.38 -18.37
C ARG A 70 -10.19 -3.06 -18.92
N SER A 71 -9.17 -3.28 -18.08
CA SER A 71 -7.91 -3.94 -18.48
C SER A 71 -8.12 -5.39 -18.93
N LEU A 72 -9.17 -6.05 -18.42
CA LEU A 72 -9.49 -7.44 -18.73
C LEU A 72 -10.29 -7.59 -20.03
N HIS A 73 -11.00 -6.56 -20.50
CA HIS A 73 -11.70 -6.63 -21.79
C HIS A 73 -10.79 -6.84 -23.00
N GLY A 74 -9.49 -6.55 -22.87
CA GLY A 74 -8.47 -6.80 -23.90
C GLY A 74 -7.69 -8.11 -23.73
N MET A 75 -7.95 -8.89 -22.68
CA MET A 75 -7.27 -10.16 -22.41
C MET A 75 -8.13 -11.33 -22.92
N GLU A 76 -7.59 -12.14 -23.81
CA GLU A 76 -8.26 -13.36 -24.28
C GLU A 76 -8.18 -14.48 -23.23
N GLY A 77 -9.31 -15.17 -22.99
CA GLY A 77 -9.38 -16.36 -22.16
C GLY A 77 -10.52 -16.36 -21.13
N SER A 78 -10.99 -17.56 -20.75
CA SER A 78 -12.09 -17.74 -19.79
C SER A 78 -11.78 -17.18 -18.38
N GLY A 79 -10.50 -17.03 -18.03
CA GLY A 79 -10.07 -16.41 -16.78
C GLY A 79 -10.36 -14.91 -16.69
N ALA A 80 -10.38 -14.19 -17.81
CA ALA A 80 -10.59 -12.73 -17.81
C ALA A 80 -12.00 -12.36 -17.31
N GLN A 81 -13.02 -13.11 -17.72
CA GLN A 81 -14.42 -12.91 -17.28
C GLN A 81 -14.60 -13.21 -15.79
N LEU A 82 -13.89 -14.22 -15.26
CA LEU A 82 -13.92 -14.53 -13.82
C LEU A 82 -13.28 -13.40 -12.99
N LEU A 83 -12.19 -12.81 -13.49
CA LEU A 83 -11.42 -11.80 -12.77
C LEU A 83 -12.04 -10.40 -12.84
N GLU A 84 -12.94 -10.14 -13.79
CA GLU A 84 -13.54 -8.82 -14.02
C GLU A 84 -14.19 -8.24 -12.76
N ARG A 85 -14.85 -9.09 -11.97
CA ARG A 85 -15.57 -8.71 -10.74
C ARG A 85 -14.80 -9.02 -9.46
N PHE A 86 -13.55 -9.46 -9.57
CA PHE A 86 -12.78 -9.92 -8.42
C PHE A 86 -12.59 -8.83 -7.34
N PRO A 87 -12.28 -7.56 -7.67
CA PRO A 87 -12.19 -6.51 -6.65
C PRO A 87 -13.49 -6.31 -5.86
N GLN A 88 -14.63 -6.31 -6.55
CA GLN A 88 -15.95 -6.15 -5.93
C GLN A 88 -16.26 -7.33 -4.99
N GLN A 89 -15.93 -8.56 -5.39
CA GLN A 89 -16.08 -9.74 -4.52
C GLN A 89 -15.20 -9.66 -3.27
N VAL A 90 -13.99 -9.10 -3.39
CA VAL A 90 -13.13 -8.87 -2.23
C VAL A 90 -13.76 -7.82 -1.30
N ASP A 91 -14.33 -6.74 -1.86
CA ASP A 91 -15.01 -5.71 -1.07
C ASP A 91 -16.20 -6.29 -0.29
N GLU A 92 -17.06 -7.10 -0.93
CA GLU A 92 -18.20 -7.80 -0.30
C GLU A 92 -17.73 -8.65 0.90
N VAL A 93 -16.68 -9.46 0.72
CA VAL A 93 -16.14 -10.30 1.80
C VAL A 93 -15.55 -9.46 2.94
N VAL A 94 -14.95 -8.32 2.62
CA VAL A 94 -14.38 -7.40 3.61
C VAL A 94 -15.49 -6.71 4.41
N GLU A 95 -16.57 -6.28 3.78
CA GLU A 95 -17.74 -5.69 4.43
C GLU A 95 -18.46 -6.69 5.34
N ASP A 96 -18.68 -7.92 4.86
CA ASP A 96 -19.30 -9.01 5.63
C ASP A 96 -18.51 -9.33 6.90
N ARG A 97 -17.17 -9.44 6.79
CA ARG A 97 -16.28 -9.69 7.94
C ARG A 97 -16.26 -8.54 8.93
N GLN A 98 -16.59 -7.33 8.51
CA GLN A 98 -16.55 -6.13 9.34
C GLN A 98 -17.91 -5.77 9.95
N GLY A 99 -18.97 -6.49 9.61
CA GLY A 99 -20.31 -6.25 10.13
C GLY A 99 -21.02 -5.07 9.48
N GLY A 100 -20.71 -4.78 8.21
CA GLY A 100 -21.32 -3.71 7.41
C GLY A 100 -20.34 -2.60 7.00
N PRO A 101 -20.81 -1.57 6.28
CA PRO A 101 -19.96 -0.49 5.82
C PRO A 101 -19.39 0.26 7.02
N VAL A 102 -18.07 0.46 7.06
CA VAL A 102 -17.40 1.26 8.10
C VAL A 102 -16.82 2.55 7.49
N PRO A 103 -17.64 3.63 7.36
CA PRO A 103 -17.21 4.92 6.81
C PRO A 103 -16.03 5.59 7.53
N GLN A 104 -15.67 5.10 8.72
CA GLN A 104 -14.72 5.78 9.61
C GLN A 104 -13.28 5.23 9.54
N ARG A 105 -13.04 4.08 8.91
CA ARG A 105 -11.69 3.48 8.87
C ARG A 105 -10.77 4.23 7.93
N LEU A 106 -9.52 4.41 8.34
CA LEU A 106 -8.49 4.98 7.49
C LEU A 106 -8.09 3.98 6.41
N PRO A 107 -7.82 4.44 5.17
CA PRO A 107 -7.36 3.57 4.10
C PRO A 107 -6.15 2.74 4.52
N GLN A 108 -6.12 1.47 4.11
CA GLN A 108 -4.99 0.56 4.33
C GLN A 108 -4.23 0.26 3.03
N TRP A 109 -4.82 0.62 1.90
CA TRP A 109 -4.34 0.35 0.56
C TRP A 109 -4.25 1.65 -0.22
N ILE A 110 -3.28 1.69 -1.12
CA ILE A 110 -3.08 2.79 -2.07
C ILE A 110 -3.13 2.22 -3.49
N HIS A 111 -3.76 2.98 -4.40
CA HIS A 111 -4.00 2.59 -5.77
C HIS A 111 -3.40 3.62 -6.71
N LEU A 112 -2.57 3.18 -7.65
CA LEU A 112 -1.98 4.03 -8.67
C LEU A 112 -2.41 3.57 -10.07
N ARG A 113 -2.66 4.54 -10.94
CA ARG A 113 -2.74 4.37 -12.40
C ARG A 113 -1.38 4.72 -13.02
N ASP A 114 -1.02 4.03 -14.09
CA ASP A 114 0.19 4.29 -14.89
C ASP A 114 1.46 4.36 -14.02
N ALA A 115 1.58 3.38 -13.12
CA ALA A 115 2.66 3.31 -12.15
C ALA A 115 3.96 2.88 -12.84
N THR A 116 5.04 3.59 -12.57
CA THR A 116 6.39 3.30 -13.08
C THR A 116 7.32 3.08 -11.90
N GLY A 117 7.86 1.86 -11.79
CA GLY A 117 8.86 1.50 -10.80
C GLY A 117 10.27 1.68 -11.35
N VAL A 118 11.18 2.22 -10.55
CA VAL A 118 12.61 2.36 -10.87
C VAL A 118 13.42 1.49 -9.93
N ALA A 119 14.06 0.45 -10.46
CA ALA A 119 14.96 -0.41 -9.70
C ALA A 119 16.39 0.13 -9.73
N GLY A 120 17.21 -0.20 -8.71
CA GLY A 120 18.59 0.28 -8.57
C GLY A 120 19.57 -0.07 -9.70
N GLY A 121 19.16 -0.89 -10.68
CA GLY A 121 19.91 -1.19 -11.91
C GLY A 121 19.54 -0.34 -13.13
N GLY A 122 18.68 0.68 -12.98
CA GLY A 122 18.30 1.60 -14.07
C GLY A 122 17.16 1.11 -14.98
N GLY A 123 16.64 -0.09 -14.74
CA GLY A 123 15.45 -0.60 -15.43
C GLY A 123 14.17 0.06 -14.90
N THR A 124 13.26 0.39 -15.82
CA THR A 124 11.91 0.85 -15.49
C THR A 124 10.89 -0.26 -15.79
N VAL A 125 9.91 -0.41 -14.90
CA VAL A 125 8.76 -1.29 -15.09
C VAL A 125 7.50 -0.45 -15.05
N VAL A 126 6.69 -0.53 -16.12
CA VAL A 126 5.41 0.17 -16.20
C VAL A 126 4.28 -0.81 -15.90
N MET A 127 3.38 -0.39 -15.01
CA MET A 127 2.21 -1.14 -14.56
C MET A 127 0.98 -0.24 -14.76
N PRO A 128 0.04 -0.60 -15.65
CA PRO A 128 -1.15 0.21 -15.90
C PRO A 128 -1.96 0.48 -14.61
N LEU A 129 -1.99 -0.51 -13.72
CA LEU A 129 -2.57 -0.42 -12.40
C LEU A 129 -1.63 -1.02 -11.37
N TRP A 130 -1.54 -0.37 -10.21
CA TRP A 130 -0.78 -0.87 -9.07
C TRP A 130 -1.58 -0.69 -7.78
N ARG A 131 -1.52 -1.71 -6.91
CA ARG A 131 -2.13 -1.72 -5.58
C ARG A 131 -1.07 -2.10 -4.56
N GLY A 132 -0.92 -1.31 -3.50
CA GLY A 132 0.04 -1.58 -2.43
C GLY A 132 -0.52 -1.33 -1.04
N ARG A 133 0.09 -1.94 -0.02
CA ARG A 133 -0.23 -1.64 1.39
C ARG A 133 0.39 -0.30 1.76
N LEU A 134 -0.36 0.52 2.48
CA LEU A 134 0.16 1.79 3.01
C LEU A 134 1.24 1.57 4.10
N THR A 135 1.26 0.41 4.76
CA THR A 135 2.31 0.01 5.70
C THR A 135 3.67 -0.21 5.03
N ASP A 136 3.69 -0.48 3.73
CA ASP A 136 4.92 -0.78 2.97
C ASP A 136 5.53 0.50 2.34
N VAL A 137 4.86 1.64 2.47
CA VAL A 137 5.32 2.94 1.97
C VAL A 137 6.18 3.62 3.04
N SER A 138 7.48 3.72 2.78
CA SER A 138 8.43 4.35 3.70
C SER A 138 8.63 5.84 3.46
N GLY A 139 8.02 6.41 2.41
CA GLY A 139 8.07 7.83 2.09
C GLY A 139 7.25 8.16 0.85
N TRP A 140 6.84 9.42 0.71
CA TRP A 140 6.05 9.88 -0.44
C TRP A 140 6.29 11.36 -0.75
N SER A 141 6.00 11.75 -1.99
CA SER A 141 5.99 13.14 -2.44
C SER A 141 4.90 13.37 -3.51
N LEU A 142 4.51 14.62 -3.69
CA LEU A 142 3.67 15.04 -4.80
C LEU A 142 4.49 15.18 -6.09
N GLY A 143 3.89 14.78 -7.20
CA GLY A 143 4.53 14.84 -8.52
C GLY A 143 5.26 13.55 -8.89
N LYS A 144 5.65 13.49 -10.17
CA LYS A 144 6.54 12.46 -10.73
C LYS A 144 7.99 12.98 -10.67
N PRO A 145 9.00 12.12 -10.52
CA PRO A 145 10.40 12.53 -10.49
C PRO A 145 10.77 13.27 -11.78
N LYS A 146 11.57 14.34 -11.66
CA LYS A 146 12.18 15.02 -12.81
C LYS A 146 13.62 14.55 -12.93
N GLN A 147 14.08 14.29 -14.15
CA GLN A 147 15.52 14.16 -14.38
C GLN A 147 16.19 15.49 -14.05
N ALA A 148 17.27 15.42 -13.26
CA ALA A 148 18.09 16.57 -12.90
C ALA A 148 19.05 16.92 -14.04
#